data_AF-A0A435EHW9-F1
#
_entry.id   AF-A0A435EHW9-F1
#
_cell.length_a   1.000
_cell.length_b   1.000
_cell.length_c   1.000
_cell.angle_alpha   90.00
_cell.angle_beta   90.00
_cell.angle_gamma   90.00
#
_symmetry.space_group_name_H-M   'P 1'
#
loop_
_entity.id
_entity.type
_entity.pdbx_description
1 polymer ?
#
loop_
_entity_poly.entity_id
_entity_poly.type
_entity_poly.pdbx_seq_one_letter_code
_entity_poly.pdbx_strand_id
1 'polypeptide(L)'
;MDRTVILRVVDAVFDRELEFLTELVRHSSTRGPSNSAQDFVESELSGLGYEVDRWQIDAKEIANMPGFSPVIGNYENAVNLVGSLRSRTSSGRSLILNGHIDVV
;
A
#
# COMPACT_ATOMS: atom_id res chain seq x y z
N MET A 1 18.19 -10.81 -15.00
CA MET A 1 17.61 -11.80 -14.08
C MET A 1 16.72 -12.72 -14.92
N ASP A 2 16.87 -14.04 -14.81
CA ASP A 2 16.08 -14.99 -15.59
C ASP A 2 14.65 -15.08 -15.03
N ARG A 3 13.64 -15.02 -15.91
CA ARG A 3 12.21 -15.15 -15.56
C ARG A 3 11.95 -16.44 -14.75
N THR A 4 12.64 -17.52 -15.07
CA THR A 4 12.53 -18.81 -14.39
C THR A 4 13.02 -18.75 -12.95
N VAL A 5 13.93 -17.83 -12.62
CA VAL A 5 14.37 -17.61 -11.24
C VAL A 5 13.29 -16.89 -10.44
N ILE A 6 12.67 -15.85 -10.99
CA ILE A 6 11.61 -15.10 -10.29
C ILE A 6 10.43 -16.01 -9.97
N LEU A 7 9.96 -16.81 -10.94
CA LEU A 7 8.85 -17.74 -10.72
C LEU A 7 9.16 -18.74 -9.60
N ARG A 8 10.36 -19.35 -9.60
CA ARG A 8 10.77 -20.26 -8.53
C ARG A 8 10.84 -19.59 -7.17
N VAL A 9 11.27 -18.33 -7.10
CA VAL A 9 11.31 -17.58 -5.83
C VAL A 9 9.90 -17.28 -5.35
N VAL A 10 8.98 -16.91 -6.25
CA VAL A 10 7.56 -16.72 -5.91
C VAL A 10 6.97 -18.01 -5.34
N ASP A 11 7.15 -19.14 -6.03
CA ASP A 11 6.67 -20.45 -5.55
C ASP A 11 7.26 -20.80 -4.17
N ALA A 12 8.53 -20.48 -3.94
CA ALA A 12 9.21 -20.75 -2.67
C ALA A 12 8.75 -19.87 -1.50
N VAL A 13 8.10 -18.73 -1.76
CA VAL A 13 7.60 -17.81 -0.72
C VAL A 13 6.07 -17.81 -0.62
N PHE A 14 5.39 -18.70 -1.34
CA PHE A 14 3.92 -18.73 -1.42
C PHE A 14 3.24 -18.89 -0.05
N ASP A 15 3.80 -19.71 0.85
CA ASP A 15 3.26 -19.87 2.20
C ASP A 15 3.32 -18.56 3.00
N ARG A 16 4.40 -17.77 2.84
CA ARG A 16 4.54 -16.45 3.46
C ARG A 16 3.56 -15.44 2.85
N GLU A 17 3.32 -15.50 1.54
CA GLU A 17 2.30 -14.66 0.89
C GLU A 17 0.91 -14.97 1.46
N LEU A 18 0.60 -16.26 1.67
CA LEU A 18 -0.66 -16.67 2.28
C LEU A 18 -0.79 -16.20 3.73
N GLU A 19 0.27 -16.29 4.53
CA GLU A 19 0.31 -15.75 5.90
C GLU A 19 0.07 -14.24 5.93
N PHE A 20 0.80 -13.49 5.08
CA PHE A 20 0.63 -12.05 4.95
C PHE A 20 -0.81 -11.68 4.57
N LEU A 21 -1.37 -12.34 3.56
CA LEU A 21 -2.74 -12.08 3.11
C LEU A 21 -3.76 -12.45 4.18
N THR A 22 -3.54 -13.58 4.88
CA THR A 22 -4.41 -14.04 5.96
C THR A 22 -4.43 -13.05 7.12
N GLU A 23 -3.30 -12.43 7.46
CA GLU A 23 -3.25 -11.39 8.49
C GLU A 23 -3.90 -10.10 7.99
N LEU A 24 -3.57 -9.65 6.77
CA LEU A 24 -4.15 -8.44 6.18
C LEU A 24 -5.69 -8.46 6.20
N VAL A 25 -6.32 -9.59 5.85
CA VAL A 25 -7.79 -9.72 5.83
C VAL A 25 -8.43 -9.80 7.23
N ARG A 26 -7.65 -9.98 8.30
CA ARG A 26 -8.17 -9.92 9.69
C ARG A 26 -8.37 -8.49 10.15
N HIS A 27 -7.71 -7.52 9.52
CA HIS A 27 -7.90 -6.12 9.82
C HIS A 27 -9.25 -5.64 9.26
N SER A 28 -10.13 -5.16 10.14
CA SER A 28 -11.37 -4.49 9.72
C SER A 28 -11.01 -3.15 9.06
N SER A 29 -10.94 -3.12 7.73
CA SER A 29 -10.58 -1.96 6.90
C SER A 29 -11.79 -1.33 6.19
N THR A 30 -12.98 -1.41 6.78
CA THR A 30 -14.13 -0.63 6.30
C THR A 30 -13.88 0.87 6.53
N ARG A 31 -14.54 1.71 5.72
CA ARG A 31 -14.42 3.17 5.85
C ARG A 31 -14.82 3.61 7.26
N GLY A 32 -13.87 4.16 8.02
CA GLY A 32 -14.10 4.49 9.41
C GLY A 32 -12.81 4.61 10.25
N PRO A 33 -12.90 4.47 11.58
CA PRO A 33 -11.85 4.91 12.50
C PRO A 33 -10.65 3.97 12.63
N SER A 34 -10.67 2.77 12.05
CA SER A 34 -9.58 1.81 12.21
C SER A 34 -8.62 1.83 11.01
N ASN A 35 -7.43 2.37 11.23
CA ASN A 35 -6.33 2.33 10.26
C ASN A 35 -5.42 1.09 10.42
N SER A 36 -5.87 0.06 11.14
CA SER A 36 -5.01 -1.09 11.48
C SER A 36 -4.44 -1.82 10.27
N ALA A 37 -5.16 -1.87 9.14
CA ALA A 37 -4.64 -2.43 7.89
C ALA A 37 -3.51 -1.58 7.30
N GLN A 38 -3.60 -0.24 7.38
CA GLN A 38 -2.53 0.65 6.95
C GLN A 38 -1.30 0.50 7.86
N ASP A 39 -1.51 0.39 9.16
CA ASP A 39 -0.43 0.20 10.14
C ASP A 39 0.31 -1.12 9.90
N PHE A 40 -0.42 -2.19 9.56
CA PHE A 40 0.17 -3.48 9.18
C PHE A 40 1.00 -3.38 7.91
N VAL A 41 0.46 -2.77 6.84
CA VAL A 41 1.18 -2.60 5.57
C VAL A 41 2.42 -1.70 5.74
N GLU A 42 2.34 -0.64 6.55
CA GLU A 42 3.47 0.23 6.88
C GLU A 42 4.61 -0.54 7.56
N SER A 43 4.27 -1.39 8.52
CA SER A 43 5.25 -2.26 9.20
C SER A 43 5.91 -3.24 8.23
N GLU A 44 5.12 -3.87 7.35
CA GLU A 44 5.64 -4.85 6.38
C GLU A 44 6.55 -4.19 5.33
N LEU A 45 6.16 -3.03 4.79
CA LEU A 45 7.01 -2.25 3.87
C LEU A 45 8.31 -1.80 4.55
N SER A 46 8.22 -1.28 5.78
CA SER A 46 9.39 -0.88 6.56
C SER A 46 10.32 -2.07 6.83
N GLY A 47 9.77 -3.24 7.18
CA GLY A 47 10.52 -4.49 7.39
C GLY A 47 11.22 -5.01 6.14
N LEU A 48 10.67 -4.70 4.95
CA LEU A 48 11.30 -4.98 3.65
C LEU A 48 12.33 -3.92 3.22
N GLY A 49 12.53 -2.86 4.01
CA GLY A 49 13.52 -1.82 3.76
C GLY A 49 13.05 -0.69 2.84
N TYR A 50 11.75 -0.51 2.69
CA TYR A 50 11.18 0.65 2.00
C TYR A 50 11.25 1.90 2.89
N GLU A 51 11.48 3.06 2.28
CA GLU A 51 11.19 4.35 2.90
C GLU A 51 9.68 4.58 2.80
N VAL A 52 8.99 4.71 3.95
CA VAL A 52 7.52 4.78 3.97
C VAL A 52 7.05 6.19 4.29
N ASP A 53 6.26 6.75 3.38
CA ASP A 53 5.53 8.01 3.55
C ASP A 53 4.07 7.71 3.89
N ARG A 54 3.59 8.31 4.99
CA ARG A 54 2.20 8.23 5.43
C ARG A 54 1.62 9.62 5.60
N TRP A 55 0.49 9.89 4.95
CA TRP A 55 -0.17 11.20 5.07
C TRP A 55 -1.68 11.09 5.05
N GLN A 56 -2.32 11.97 5.81
CA GLN A 56 -3.76 12.17 5.77
C GLN A 56 -4.12 13.02 4.54
N ILE A 57 -5.16 12.61 3.82
CA ILE A 57 -5.66 13.34 2.65
C ILE A 57 -6.50 14.53 3.12
N ASP A 58 -6.11 15.75 2.75
CA ASP A 58 -6.99 16.91 2.83
C ASP A 58 -7.81 17.03 1.53
N ALA A 59 -9.11 16.76 1.64
CA ALA A 59 -10.04 16.87 0.51
C ALA A 59 -10.05 18.28 -0.11
N LYS A 60 -9.76 19.33 0.67
CA LYS A 60 -9.73 20.71 0.16
C LYS A 60 -8.56 20.95 -0.79
N GLU A 61 -7.41 20.31 -0.53
CA GLU A 61 -6.22 20.43 -1.38
C GLU A 61 -6.44 19.80 -2.76
N ILE A 62 -7.22 18.72 -2.82
CA ILE A 62 -7.46 17.96 -4.05
C ILE A 62 -8.80 18.29 -4.74
N ALA A 63 -9.69 19.08 -4.10
CA ALA A 63 -11.02 19.37 -4.61
C ALA A 63 -11.05 20.02 -6.01
N ASN A 64 -9.99 20.76 -6.36
CA ASN A 64 -9.88 21.45 -7.64
C ASN A 64 -9.21 20.59 -8.73
N MET A 65 -8.77 19.37 -8.42
CA MET A 65 -8.07 18.50 -9.35
C MET A 65 -9.03 17.78 -10.31
N PRO A 66 -8.67 17.61 -11.60
CA PRO A 66 -9.44 16.78 -12.53
C PRO A 66 -9.62 15.36 -12.00
N GLY A 67 -10.85 14.85 -12.04
CA GLY A 67 -11.17 13.49 -11.55
C GLY A 67 -11.46 13.40 -10.06
N PHE A 68 -11.44 14.51 -9.32
CA PHE A 68 -11.90 14.53 -7.93
C PHE A 68 -13.38 14.16 -7.84
N SER A 69 -13.72 13.32 -6.86
CA SER A 69 -15.10 12.97 -6.51
C SER A 69 -15.41 13.50 -5.10
N PRO A 70 -16.52 14.24 -4.90
CA PRO A 70 -16.91 14.73 -3.59
C PRO A 70 -17.04 13.59 -2.56
N VAL A 71 -16.46 13.81 -1.39
CA VAL A 71 -16.55 12.83 -0.30
C VAL A 71 -17.93 12.91 0.34
N ILE A 72 -18.61 11.77 0.42
CA ILE A 72 -19.85 11.61 1.18
C ILE A 72 -19.50 10.90 2.50
N GLY A 73 -19.52 11.63 3.63
CA GLY A 73 -19.25 11.07 4.97
C GLY A 73 -17.99 11.63 5.65
N ASN A 74 -17.55 11.00 6.74
CA ASN A 74 -16.34 11.40 7.47
C ASN A 74 -15.08 10.95 6.72
N TYR A 75 -14.15 11.88 6.46
CA TYR A 75 -12.87 11.66 5.77
C TYR A 75 -11.66 11.85 6.69
N GLU A 76 -11.86 12.06 7.99
CA GLU A 76 -10.80 12.37 8.96
C GLU A 76 -9.75 11.25 9.10
N ASN A 77 -10.04 10.04 8.65
CA ASN A 77 -9.10 8.91 8.70
C ASN A 77 -8.66 8.44 7.31
N ALA A 78 -8.91 9.21 6.25
CA ALA A 78 -8.44 8.88 4.92
C ALA A 78 -6.92 9.10 4.84
N VAL A 79 -6.17 8.01 4.98
CA VAL A 79 -4.72 8.01 4.95
C VAL A 79 -4.24 7.28 3.71
N ASN A 80 -3.24 7.86 3.04
CA ASN A 80 -2.45 7.20 2.02
C ASN A 80 -1.10 6.77 2.59
N LEU A 81 -0.61 5.65 2.07
CA LEU A 81 0.66 5.05 2.42
C LEU A 81 1.44 4.77 1.12
N VAL A 82 2.71 5.17 1.05
CA VAL A 82 3.60 4.87 -0.07
C VAL A 82 4.93 4.36 0.44
N GLY A 83 5.30 3.15 0.03
CA GLY A 83 6.66 2.62 0.19
C GLY A 83 7.52 2.92 -1.03
N SER A 84 8.67 3.56 -0.85
CA SER A 84 9.66 3.85 -1.88
C SER A 84 10.91 3.00 -1.71
N LEU A 85 11.28 2.22 -2.73
CA LEU A 85 12.58 1.57 -2.82
C LEU A 85 13.42 2.25 -3.91
N ARG A 86 14.52 2.91 -3.51
CA ARG A 86 15.39 3.63 -4.43
C ARG A 86 16.34 2.68 -5.15
N SER A 87 16.45 2.81 -6.47
CA SER A 87 17.40 2.03 -7.27
C SER A 87 18.82 2.33 -6.82
N ARG A 88 19.60 1.27 -6.57
CA ARG A 88 21.01 1.37 -6.15
C ARG A 88 21.91 1.93 -7.26
N THR A 89 21.48 1.85 -8.52
CA THR A 89 22.23 2.31 -9.69
C THR A 89 21.67 3.59 -10.30
N SER A 90 20.52 4.07 -9.80
CA SER A 90 19.77 5.21 -10.36
C SER A 90 19.51 5.10 -11.88
N SER A 91 19.45 3.88 -12.41
CA SER A 91 19.22 3.58 -13.82
C SER A 91 17.95 2.77 -14.02
N GLY A 92 17.33 2.88 -15.21
CA GLY A 92 16.08 2.20 -15.56
C GLY A 92 14.85 3.11 -15.52
N ARG A 93 13.66 2.50 -15.55
CA ARG A 93 12.37 3.21 -15.47
C ARG A 93 11.78 3.03 -14.08
N SER A 94 11.15 4.07 -13.55
CA SER A 94 10.34 3.98 -12.34
C SER A 94 9.07 3.17 -12.60
N LEU A 95 8.59 2.46 -11.57
CA LEU A 95 7.34 1.71 -11.58
C LEU A 95 6.57 2.01 -10.29
N ILE A 96 5.27 2.25 -10.40
CA ILE A 96 4.34 2.33 -9.27
C ILE A 96 3.47 1.08 -9.32
N LEU A 97 3.39 0.39 -8.19
CA LEU A 97 2.39 -0.65 -7.92
C LEU A 97 1.39 -0.04 -6.94
N ASN A 98 0.12 0.03 -7.31
CA ASN A 98 -0.92 0.66 -6.52
C ASN A 98 -2.09 -0.31 -6.29
N GLY A 99 -2.62 -0.29 -5.07
CA GLY A 99 -3.81 -1.04 -4.67
C GLY A 99 -4.51 -0.30 -3.54
N HIS A 100 -5.81 -0.53 -3.39
CA HIS A 100 -6.58 -0.07 -2.24
C HIS A 100 -6.83 -1.25 -1.30
N ILE A 101 -6.91 -0.98 0.00
CA ILE A 101 -7.09 -2.01 1.03
C ILE A 101 -8.37 -1.81 1.84
N ASP A 102 -9.18 -0.81 1.49
CA ASP A 102 -10.52 -0.64 2.05
C ASP A 102 -11.49 -1.70 1.50
N VAL A 103 -12.37 -2.18 2.36
CA VAL A 103 -13.39 -3.19 2.03
C VAL A 103 -14.82 -2.66 2.28
N VAL A 104 -15.79 -3.31 1.64
CA VAL A 104 -17.22 -2.96 1.68
C VAL A 104 -17.95 -3.52 2.89
#